data_AF-A0A317ME25-F1
#
_entry.id   AF-A0A317ME25-F1
#
_cell.length_a   1.000
_cell.length_b   1.000
_cell.length_c   1.000
_cell.angle_alpha   90.00
_cell.angle_beta   90.00
_cell.angle_gamma   90.00
#
_symmetry.space_group_name_H-M   'P 1'
#
loop_
_entity.id
_entity.type
_entity.pdbx_description
1 polymer ?
#
loop_
_entity_poly.entity_id
_entity_poly.type
_entity_poly.pdbx_seq_one_letter_code
_entity_poly.pdbx_strand_id
1 'polypeptide(L)'
;MYEILKIRAQLETMQYSNTASLFELRMALMNAGTLLTSRHLANQRVDRNPVVSVLLLRIFRNIREYYHVLETTKELHELVFNNIRDLTVADLLGLYKELRKQKTKVFSLPQKESFTLGLAR
;
A
#
# COMPACT_ATOMS: atom_id res chain seq x y z
N MET A 1 -2.12 -9.14 3.39
CA MET A 1 -2.93 -8.18 2.60
C MET A 1 -4.01 -7.54 3.45
N TYR A 2 -4.63 -8.31 4.35
CA TYR A 2 -5.62 -7.80 5.30
C TYR A 2 -5.08 -6.71 6.23
N GLU A 3 -3.79 -6.73 6.54
CA GLU A 3 -3.12 -5.72 7.38
C GLU A 3 -3.13 -4.33 6.73
N ILE A 4 -3.04 -4.24 5.40
CA ILE A 4 -3.20 -2.97 4.67
C ILE A 4 -4.62 -2.42 4.88
N LEU A 5 -5.63 -3.29 4.83
CA LEU A 5 -7.02 -2.92 5.06
C LEU A 5 -7.29 -2.54 6.53
N LYS A 6 -6.62 -3.17 7.50
CA LYS A 6 -6.71 -2.79 8.91
C LYS A 6 -6.21 -1.36 9.14
N ILE A 7 -5.04 -1.03 8.61
CA ILE A 7 -4.47 0.33 8.73
C ILE A 7 -5.37 1.33 8.00
N ARG A 8 -5.89 0.98 6.82
CA ARG A 8 -6.85 1.81 6.09
C ARG A 8 -8.11 2.10 6.93
N ALA A 9 -8.73 1.07 7.49
CA ALA A 9 -9.93 1.22 8.30
C ALA A 9 -9.67 2.08 9.55
N GLN A 10 -8.50 1.90 10.19
CA GLN A 10 -8.08 2.75 11.30
C GLN A 10 -8.02 4.23 10.86
N LEU A 11 -7.34 4.53 9.75
CA LEU A 11 -7.23 5.88 9.22
C LEU A 11 -8.59 6.49 8.83
N GLU A 12 -9.49 5.71 8.24
CA GLU A 12 -10.85 6.15 7.87
C GLU A 12 -11.69 6.58 9.09
N THR A 13 -11.42 6.01 10.26
CA THR A 13 -12.10 6.39 11.51
C THR A 13 -11.45 7.55 12.25
N MET A 14 -10.26 8.00 11.84
CA MET A 14 -9.56 9.09 12.51
C MET A 14 -10.18 10.45 12.18
N GLN A 15 -10.47 11.22 13.21
CA GLN A 15 -10.98 12.59 13.13
C GLN A 15 -10.02 13.55 13.82
N TYR A 16 -9.90 14.75 13.28
CA TYR A 16 -9.16 15.81 13.94
C TYR A 16 -10.00 16.36 15.10
N SER A 17 -9.48 16.27 16.31
CA SER A 17 -10.11 16.86 17.50
C SER A 17 -9.21 17.90 18.16
N ASN A 18 -7.90 17.65 18.18
CA ASN A 18 -6.90 18.54 18.74
C ASN A 18 -5.51 18.20 18.18
N THR A 19 -4.48 18.88 18.69
CA THR A 19 -3.09 18.65 18.28
C THR A 19 -2.57 17.24 18.57
N ALA A 20 -3.15 16.51 19.53
CA ALA A 20 -2.79 15.11 19.78
C ALA A 20 -3.24 14.18 18.66
N SER A 21 -4.30 14.52 17.91
CA SER A 21 -4.70 13.77 16.70
C SER A 21 -3.57 13.70 15.68
N LEU A 22 -2.72 14.74 15.56
CA LEU A 22 -1.55 14.71 14.68
C LEU A 22 -0.54 13.63 15.10
N PHE A 23 -0.36 13.42 16.40
CA PHE A 23 0.51 12.37 16.91
C PHE A 23 -0.05 10.98 16.59
N GLU A 24 -1.36 10.77 16.77
CA GLU A 24 -2.02 9.51 16.40
C GLU A 24 -1.88 9.22 14.90
N LEU A 25 -2.05 10.23 14.05
CA LEU A 25 -1.85 10.10 12.61
C LEU A 25 -0.41 9.77 12.27
N ARG A 26 0.59 10.40 12.91
CA ARG A 26 2.01 10.06 12.75
C ARG A 26 2.29 8.60 13.13
N MET A 27 1.69 8.11 14.22
CA MET A 27 1.81 6.70 14.62
C MET A 27 1.21 5.75 13.59
N ALA A 28 0.04 6.08 13.02
CA ALA A 28 -0.57 5.29 11.96
C ALA A 28 0.30 5.26 10.69
N LEU A 29 0.89 6.40 10.30
CA LEU A 29 1.85 6.47 9.18
C LEU A 29 3.10 5.62 9.43
N MET A 30 3.65 5.65 10.65
CA MET A 30 4.82 4.83 11.01
C MET A 30 4.50 3.33 10.95
N ASN A 31 3.32 2.93 11.42
CA ASN A 31 2.83 1.55 11.31
C ASN A 31 2.67 1.12 9.86
N ALA A 32 2.12 2.00 9.01
CA ALA A 32 2.00 1.76 7.58
C ALA A 32 3.39 1.59 6.93
N GLY A 33 4.34 2.49 7.22
CA GLY A 33 5.72 2.39 6.75
C GLY A 33 6.38 1.07 7.15
N THR A 34 6.22 0.66 8.41
CA THR A 34 6.75 -0.61 8.93
C THR A 34 6.16 -1.82 8.20
N LEU A 35 4.85 -1.80 7.95
CA LEU A 35 4.18 -2.85 7.18
C LEU A 35 4.72 -2.93 5.74
N LEU A 36 4.87 -1.78 5.07
CA LEU A 36 5.37 -1.73 3.69
C LEU A 36 6.80 -2.27 3.59
N THR A 37 7.67 -1.88 4.51
CA THR A 37 9.04 -2.41 4.59
C THR A 37 9.05 -3.92 4.83
N SER A 38 8.26 -4.39 5.79
CA SER A 38 8.15 -5.83 6.08
C SER A 38 7.67 -6.63 4.86
N ARG A 39 6.68 -6.08 4.13
CA ARG A 39 6.18 -6.68 2.89
C ARG A 39 7.20 -6.65 1.76
N HIS A 40 7.98 -5.58 1.66
CA HIS A 40 9.04 -5.48 0.66
C HIS A 40 10.12 -6.53 0.92
N LEU A 41 10.57 -6.68 2.17
CA LEU A 41 11.53 -7.72 2.56
C LEU A 41 11.00 -9.13 2.30
N ALA A 42 9.72 -9.38 2.61
CA ALA A 42 9.09 -10.66 2.30
C ALA A 42 9.05 -10.93 0.77
N ASN A 43 8.73 -9.92 -0.04
CA ASN A 43 8.78 -10.04 -1.50
C ASN A 43 10.19 -10.38 -1.97
N GLN A 44 11.23 -9.74 -1.43
CA GLN A 44 12.63 -10.03 -1.79
C GLN A 44 13.07 -11.46 -1.42
N ARG A 45 12.48 -12.04 -0.37
CA ARG A 45 12.81 -13.40 0.09
C ARG A 45 12.09 -14.50 -0.69
N VAL A 46 10.82 -14.29 -1.04
CA VAL A 46 9.93 -15.34 -1.59
C VAL A 46 9.73 -15.16 -3.10
N ASP A 47 8.98 -14.14 -3.50
CA ASP A 47 8.47 -14.01 -4.88
C ASP A 47 9.43 -13.25 -5.82
N ARG A 48 10.27 -12.38 -5.25
CA ARG A 48 11.21 -11.46 -5.94
C ARG A 48 10.56 -10.65 -7.06
N ASN A 49 9.27 -10.33 -6.94
CA ASN A 49 8.54 -9.62 -7.99
C ASN A 49 8.95 -8.13 -8.01
N PRO A 50 9.60 -7.64 -9.08
CA PRO A 50 10.11 -6.27 -9.14
C PRO A 50 8.97 -5.25 -9.14
N VAL A 51 7.83 -5.55 -9.78
CA VAL A 51 6.66 -4.67 -9.84
C VAL A 51 6.08 -4.47 -8.43
N VAL A 52 5.95 -5.56 -7.66
CA VAL A 52 5.50 -5.48 -6.26
C VAL A 52 6.46 -4.65 -5.42
N SER A 53 7.78 -4.84 -5.59
CA SER A 53 8.77 -4.04 -4.87
C SER A 53 8.69 -2.55 -5.21
N VAL A 54 8.53 -2.18 -6.48
CA VAL A 54 8.37 -0.78 -6.90
C VAL A 54 7.10 -0.17 -6.30
N LEU A 55 5.98 -0.89 -6.33
CA LEU A 55 4.73 -0.42 -5.74
C LEU A 55 4.87 -0.16 -4.23
N LEU A 56 5.45 -1.10 -3.49
CA LEU A 56 5.65 -0.96 -2.05
C LEU A 56 6.57 0.23 -1.70
N LEU A 57 7.68 0.39 -2.42
CA LEU A 57 8.63 1.47 -2.19
C LEU A 57 8.05 2.84 -2.55
N ARG A 58 7.25 2.93 -3.62
CA ARG A 58 6.56 4.17 -3.99
C ARG A 58 5.65 4.66 -2.87
N ILE A 59 4.79 3.78 -2.36
CA ILE A 59 3.87 4.15 -1.28
C ILE A 59 4.63 4.44 0.02
N PHE A 60 5.71 3.70 0.30
CA PHE A 60 6.56 3.99 1.46
C PHE A 60 7.15 5.40 1.38
N ARG A 61 7.62 5.81 0.20
CA ARG A 61 8.12 7.18 -0.02
C ARG A 61 7.05 8.23 0.25
N ASN A 62 5.84 8.04 -0.29
CA ASN A 62 4.71 8.95 -0.05
C ASN A 62 4.41 9.08 1.45
N ILE A 63 4.32 7.96 2.17
CA ILE A 63 4.06 7.94 3.62
C ILE A 63 5.15 8.69 4.40
N ARG A 64 6.41 8.55 4.00
CA ARG A 64 7.52 9.31 4.59
C ARG A 64 7.38 10.82 4.35
N GLU A 65 7.00 11.21 3.14
CA GLU A 65 6.75 12.62 2.79
C GLU A 65 5.56 13.17 3.60
N TYR A 66 4.47 12.41 3.74
CA TYR A 66 3.33 12.78 4.57
C TYR A 66 3.71 12.96 6.05
N TYR A 67 4.50 12.04 6.59
CA TYR A 67 5.00 12.14 7.97
C TYR A 67 5.78 13.43 8.17
N HIS A 68 6.68 13.75 7.23
CA HIS A 68 7.48 14.97 7.28
C HIS A 68 6.63 16.24 7.22
N VAL A 69 5.59 16.28 6.40
CA VAL A 69 4.65 17.41 6.38
C VAL A 69 3.96 17.57 7.73
N LEU A 70 3.47 16.48 8.35
CA LEU A 70 2.88 16.56 9.69
C LEU A 70 3.85 17.11 10.72
N GLU A 71 5.13 16.75 10.64
CA GLU A 71 6.16 17.17 11.60
C GLU A 71 6.55 18.65 11.46
N THR A 72 6.56 19.16 10.23
CA THR A 72 7.07 20.52 9.92
C THR A 72 5.99 21.59 9.89
N THR A 73 4.71 21.20 9.76
CA THR A 73 3.59 22.14 9.70
C THR A 73 3.31 22.76 11.07
N LYS A 74 3.25 24.09 11.14
CA LYS A 74 3.02 24.87 12.38
C LYS A 74 1.62 25.49 12.50
N GLU A 75 0.87 25.54 11.40
CA GLU A 75 -0.46 26.15 11.29
C GLU A 75 -1.39 25.23 10.49
N LEU A 76 -2.70 25.51 10.44
CA LEU A 76 -3.67 24.76 9.61
C LEU A 76 -3.70 23.23 9.90
N HIS A 77 -3.49 22.86 11.16
CA HIS A 77 -3.36 21.46 11.58
C HIS A 77 -4.52 20.56 11.15
N GLU A 78 -5.76 21.05 11.22
CA GLU A 78 -6.94 20.29 10.80
C GLU A 78 -6.95 19.99 9.30
N LEU A 79 -6.65 21.00 8.48
CA LEU A 79 -6.60 20.84 7.02
C LEU A 79 -5.50 19.86 6.63
N VAL A 80 -4.31 20.02 7.21
CA VAL A 80 -3.14 19.17 6.95
C VAL A 80 -3.41 17.74 7.41
N PHE A 81 -4.01 17.57 8.58
CA PHE A 81 -4.44 16.27 9.10
C PHE A 81 -5.39 15.57 8.11
N ASN A 82 -6.47 16.24 7.72
CA ASN A 82 -7.50 15.66 6.84
C ASN A 82 -6.89 15.28 5.47
N ASN A 83 -6.11 16.18 4.88
CA ASN A 83 -5.44 15.92 3.61
C ASN A 83 -4.51 14.71 3.69
N ILE A 84 -3.67 14.63 4.72
CA ILE A 84 -2.70 13.54 4.86
C ILE A 84 -3.40 12.22 5.15
N ARG A 85 -4.44 12.23 5.99
CA ARG A 85 -5.28 11.05 6.23
C ARG A 85 -5.86 10.54 4.91
N ASP A 86 -6.49 11.41 4.13
CA ASP A 86 -7.20 11.04 2.90
C ASP A 86 -6.23 10.55 1.82
N LEU A 87 -5.08 11.22 1.64
CA LEU A 87 -4.01 10.79 0.75
C LEU A 87 -3.48 9.40 1.14
N THR A 88 -3.25 9.16 2.43
CA THR A 88 -2.77 7.87 2.92
C THR A 88 -3.79 6.76 2.68
N VAL A 89 -5.08 7.02 2.93
CA VAL A 89 -6.16 6.06 2.65
C VAL A 89 -6.22 5.73 1.16
N ALA A 90 -6.16 6.74 0.28
CA ALA A 90 -6.18 6.55 -1.16
C ALA A 90 -4.98 5.71 -1.64
N ASP A 91 -3.78 6.01 -1.15
CA ASP A 91 -2.55 5.28 -1.48
C ASP A 91 -2.60 3.82 -1.03
N LEU A 92 -3.04 3.55 0.20
CA LEU A 92 -3.18 2.18 0.72
C LEU A 92 -4.24 1.39 -0.04
N LEU A 93 -5.36 2.02 -0.41
CA LEU A 93 -6.41 1.40 -1.21
C LEU A 93 -5.91 1.10 -2.63
N GLY A 94 -5.20 2.04 -3.25
CA GLY A 94 -4.58 1.88 -4.56
C GLY A 94 -3.58 0.72 -4.56
N LEU A 95 -2.69 0.68 -3.56
CA LEU A 95 -1.75 -0.41 -3.36
C LEU A 95 -2.45 -1.77 -3.23
N TYR A 96 -3.48 -1.86 -2.39
CA TYR A 96 -4.22 -3.10 -2.19
C TYR A 96 -4.82 -3.62 -3.50
N LYS A 97 -5.44 -2.73 -4.30
CA LYS A 97 -6.02 -3.07 -5.60
C LYS A 97 -4.95 -3.58 -6.57
N GLU A 98 -3.80 -2.90 -6.66
CA GLU A 98 -2.72 -3.29 -7.55
C GLU A 98 -2.08 -4.63 -7.14
N LEU A 99 -1.82 -4.84 -5.85
CA LEU A 99 -1.31 -6.12 -5.34
C LEU A 99 -2.28 -7.27 -5.61
N ARG A 100 -3.59 -7.03 -5.54
CA ARG A 100 -4.60 -8.03 -5.87
C ARG A 100 -4.53 -8.42 -7.35
N LYS A 101 -4.43 -7.43 -8.26
CA LYS A 101 -4.28 -7.68 -9.70
C LYS A 101 -3.02 -8.50 -10.02
N GLN A 102 -1.90 -8.19 -9.37
CA GLN A 102 -0.64 -8.94 -9.56
C GLN A 102 -0.79 -10.40 -9.16
N LYS A 103 -1.51 -10.70 -8.07
CA LYS A 103 -1.80 -12.09 -7.68
C LYS A 103 -2.69 -12.80 -8.70
N THR A 104 -3.73 -12.13 -9.21
CA THR A 104 -4.67 -12.74 -10.17
C THR A 104 -4.01 -13.05 -11.52
N LYS A 105 -3.06 -12.22 -11.98
CA LYS A 105 -2.31 -12.46 -13.23
C LYS A 105 -1.44 -13.71 -13.21
N VAL A 106 -1.00 -14.17 -12.03
CA VAL A 106 -0.21 -15.41 -11.89
C VAL A 106 -1.08 -16.66 -12.07
N PHE A 107 -2.41 -16.58 -11.91
CA PHE A 107 -3.32 -17.73 -12.05
C PHE A 107 -3.83 -17.98 -13.47
N SER A 108 -3.58 -17.07 -14.42
CA SER A 108 -3.87 -17.28 -15.84
C SER A 108 -2.69 -18.00 -16.52
N LEU A 109 -2.64 -19.33 -16.39
CA LEU A 109 -1.87 -20.19 -17.30
C LEU A 109 -2.59 -20.23 -18.66
N PRO A 110 -1.87 -20.12 -19.81
CA PRO A 110 -2.49 -20.40 -21.09
C PRO A 110 -2.93 -21.86 -21.12
N GLN A 111 -4.19 -22.09 -21.49
CA GLN A 111 -4.69 -23.42 -21.83
C GLN A 111 -3.71 -24.04 -22.82
N LYS A 112 -3.17 -25.21 -22.48
CA LYS A 112 -2.40 -26.05 -23.40
C LYS A 112 -3.21 -26.20 -24.68
N GLU A 113 -2.78 -25.55 -25.76
CA GLU A 113 -3.18 -25.95 -27.09
C GLU A 113 -2.69 -27.39 -27.27
N SER A 114 -3.66 -28.30 -27.28
CA SER A 114 -3.50 -29.68 -27.69
C SER A 114 -2.94 -29.70 -29.12
N PHE A 115 -1.65 -29.96 -29.26
CA PHE A 115 -1.07 -30.41 -30.51
C PHE A 115 -1.69 -31.78 -30.85
N THR A 116 -2.72 -31.78 -31.70
CA THR A 116 -3.10 -32.96 -32.46
C THR A 116 -1.98 -33.23 -33.46
N LEU A 117 -1.12 -34.20 -33.15
CA LEU A 117 -0.25 -34.84 -34.12
C LEU A 117 -1.15 -35.39 -35.23
N GLY A 118 -1.16 -34.71 -36.37
CA GLY A 118 -1.71 -35.23 -37.60
C GLY A 118 -0.93 -36.49 -37.96
N LEU A 119 -1.55 -37.65 -37.71
CA LEU A 119 -1.17 -38.90 -38.36
C LEU A 119 -1.42 -38.71 -39.86
N ALA A 120 -0.37 -38.35 -40.58
CA ALA A 120 -0.33 -38.45 -42.04
C ALA A 120 -0.47 -39.93 -42.42
N ARG A 121 -1.38 -40.18 -43.37
CA ARG A 121 -1.59 -41.47 -44.04
C ARG A 121 -0.37 -41.92 -44.83
#